data_AF-A0A558J833-F1
#
_entry.id   AF-A0A558J833-F1
#
_cell.length_a   1.000
_cell.length_b   1.000
_cell.length_c   1.000
_cell.angle_alpha   90.00
_cell.angle_beta   90.00
_cell.angle_gamma   90.00
#
_symmetry.space_group_name_H-M   'P 1'
#
loop_
_entity.id
_entity.type
_entity.pdbx_description
1 polymer ?
#
loop_
_entity_poly.entity_id
_entity_poly.type
_entity_poly.pdbx_seq_one_letter_code
_entity_poly.pdbx_strand_id
1 'polypeptide(L)'
;MSDQTNPKDYYTDTAYKPAKRVAWEEANPDRQRIRGSRLTWYRRTPDNGTKDEYGYNNIEISERWESIKAEGNLEGSEAFKEIGVHYDHEAILPPSYKKISGILFTTMGIGKGGAFLSLWVFFIMSLGLSVKSILMGELEELIKDIRAVFIFVSPVFLSLVFLWKGGRLLEKLSPEFFYGMRKAPVWQLNRQNGFFTIYNPKRAWEEHLIAPIYEFDAYLESSPDTQGSPTYSLMLYHPETGLRQKLDAQFPPTNMPGELVAAWQFIQRYMDVSQPLPDVPALEIHRFKDPTTAAADKRKGRNPRYWRDMSEAEVEKIQEEKYQKNIRLR
;
A
#
# COMPACT_ATOMS: atom_id res chain seq x y z
N MET A 1 18.48 -17.77 27.76
CA MET A 1 19.32 -17.98 26.56
C MET A 1 18.41 -18.62 25.53
N SER A 2 17.85 -17.87 24.58
CA SER A 2 16.93 -18.46 23.61
C SER A 2 17.73 -19.29 22.61
N ASP A 3 17.36 -20.55 22.44
CA ASP A 3 17.82 -21.39 21.33
C ASP A 3 17.46 -20.66 20.04
N GLN A 4 18.46 -20.00 19.43
CA GLN A 4 18.27 -19.42 18.11
C GLN A 4 18.13 -20.58 17.14
N THR A 5 16.92 -20.76 16.60
CA THR A 5 16.63 -21.77 15.58
C THR A 5 17.69 -21.70 14.49
N ASN A 6 18.31 -22.83 14.19
CA ASN A 6 19.31 -22.91 13.13
C ASN A 6 18.66 -22.48 11.81
N PRO A 7 19.24 -21.52 11.05
CA PRO A 7 18.66 -21.07 9.79
C PRO A 7 18.30 -22.21 8.81
N LYS A 8 19.02 -23.34 8.87
CA LYS A 8 18.76 -24.52 8.02
C LYS A 8 17.45 -25.23 8.34
N ASP A 9 16.97 -25.15 9.58
CA ASP A 9 15.74 -25.81 10.02
C ASP A 9 14.53 -24.87 9.92
N TYR A 10 14.79 -23.56 9.73
CA TYR A 10 13.78 -22.52 9.63
C TYR A 10 13.37 -22.20 8.18
N TYR A 11 14.35 -22.10 7.26
CA TYR A 11 14.07 -21.88 5.84
C TYR A 11 13.98 -23.20 5.10
N THR A 12 13.02 -23.32 4.21
CA THR A 12 12.95 -24.46 3.29
C THR A 12 14.08 -24.40 2.26
N ASP A 13 14.40 -25.54 1.64
CA ASP A 13 15.34 -25.59 0.53
C ASP A 13 14.91 -24.77 -0.69
N THR A 14 13.61 -24.45 -0.83
CA THR A 14 13.06 -23.63 -1.92
C THR A 14 13.22 -22.12 -1.66
N ALA A 15 13.56 -21.71 -0.43
CA ALA A 15 13.75 -20.30 -0.06
C ALA A 15 14.69 -19.54 -0.99
N TYR A 16 14.40 -18.26 -1.22
CA TYR A 16 15.09 -17.47 -2.25
C TYR A 16 16.51 -17.09 -1.85
N LYS A 17 17.45 -17.31 -2.77
CA LYS A 17 18.83 -16.82 -2.74
C LYS A 17 19.18 -16.30 -4.14
N PRO A 18 20.01 -15.24 -4.27
CA PRO A 18 20.35 -14.65 -5.58
C PRO A 18 20.87 -15.64 -6.63
N ALA A 19 21.63 -16.67 -6.21
CA ALA A 19 22.14 -17.70 -7.10
C ALA A 19 21.04 -18.48 -7.84
N LYS A 20 19.86 -18.67 -7.22
CA LYS A 20 18.73 -19.36 -7.86
C LYS A 20 18.19 -18.58 -9.05
N ARG A 21 18.14 -17.24 -8.93
CA ARG A 21 17.71 -16.38 -10.04
C ARG A 21 18.67 -16.50 -11.23
N VAL A 22 19.97 -16.46 -10.98
CA VAL A 22 20.98 -16.58 -12.03
C VAL A 22 20.85 -17.93 -12.75
N ALA A 23 20.82 -19.03 -11.99
CA ALA A 23 20.67 -20.38 -12.54
C ALA A 23 19.35 -20.53 -13.34
N TRP A 24 18.26 -19.96 -12.85
CA TRP A 24 16.97 -19.98 -13.54
C TRP A 24 16.99 -19.17 -14.85
N GLU A 25 17.66 -18.01 -14.88
CA GLU A 25 17.82 -17.22 -16.11
C GLU A 25 18.68 -17.92 -17.16
N GLU A 26 19.72 -18.63 -16.74
CA GLU A 26 20.59 -19.43 -17.61
C GLU A 26 19.84 -20.63 -18.18
N ALA A 27 18.99 -21.29 -17.37
CA ALA A 27 18.16 -22.39 -17.81
C ALA A 27 16.99 -21.96 -18.72
N ASN A 28 16.56 -20.69 -18.63
CA ASN A 28 15.42 -20.14 -19.37
C ASN A 28 15.81 -18.91 -20.22
N PRO A 29 16.66 -19.10 -21.26
CA PRO A 29 17.09 -18.00 -22.13
C PRO A 29 15.94 -17.40 -22.93
N ASP A 30 15.02 -18.26 -23.42
CA ASP A 30 13.91 -17.91 -24.31
C ASP A 30 12.61 -17.54 -23.59
N ARG A 31 12.66 -17.33 -22.27
CA ARG A 31 11.48 -16.98 -21.46
C ARG A 31 10.75 -15.75 -22.04
N GLN A 32 9.43 -15.78 -21.97
CA GLN A 32 8.61 -14.65 -22.44
C GLN A 32 8.96 -13.38 -21.65
N ARG A 33 9.08 -12.26 -22.35
CA ARG A 33 9.29 -10.94 -21.74
C ARG A 33 8.24 -9.99 -22.27
N ILE A 34 7.71 -9.15 -21.39
CA ILE A 34 6.80 -8.07 -21.81
C ILE A 34 7.63 -6.83 -22.19
N ARG A 35 7.13 -6.05 -23.16
CA ARG A 35 7.63 -4.71 -23.47
C ARG A 35 7.29 -3.75 -22.33
N GLY A 36 8.30 -3.08 -21.77
CA GLY A 36 8.12 -2.09 -20.70
C GLY A 36 9.41 -1.85 -19.94
N SER A 37 9.34 -0.99 -18.93
CA SER A 37 10.46 -0.68 -18.05
C SER A 37 10.68 -1.80 -17.05
N ARG A 38 11.48 -2.80 -17.44
CA ARG A 38 11.85 -3.93 -16.58
C ARG A 38 12.81 -3.47 -15.48
N LEU A 39 12.53 -3.86 -14.25
CA LEU A 39 13.40 -3.63 -13.12
C LEU A 39 14.48 -4.70 -13.03
N THR A 40 15.66 -4.30 -12.56
CA THR A 40 16.82 -5.17 -12.45
C THR A 40 16.73 -6.06 -11.21
N TRP A 41 17.25 -7.29 -11.32
CA TRP A 41 17.47 -8.14 -10.15
C TRP A 41 18.73 -7.74 -9.36
N TYR A 42 19.64 -6.98 -9.97
CA TYR A 42 20.84 -6.47 -9.30
C TYR A 42 20.54 -5.25 -8.45
N ARG A 43 20.71 -5.39 -7.13
CA ARG A 43 20.57 -4.29 -6.17
C ARG A 43 21.76 -3.35 -6.25
N ARG A 44 21.49 -2.04 -6.26
CA ARG A 44 22.52 -0.99 -6.29
C ARG A 44 22.82 -0.43 -4.90
N THR A 45 21.93 -0.64 -3.92
CA THR A 45 22.02 -0.04 -2.59
C THR A 45 21.61 -1.00 -1.47
N PRO A 46 22.14 -0.82 -0.24
CA PRO A 46 21.78 -1.61 0.93
C PRO A 46 20.48 -1.18 1.63
N ASP A 47 19.96 0.03 1.34
CA ASP A 47 18.84 0.69 2.04
C ASP A 47 17.67 0.97 1.11
N ASN A 48 16.63 0.12 1.09
CA ASN A 48 15.62 0.21 0.04
C ASN A 48 14.25 -0.19 0.57
N GLY A 49 13.55 0.77 1.16
CA GLY A 49 12.10 0.75 1.37
C GLY A 49 11.52 1.99 0.71
N THR A 50 10.22 1.98 0.40
CA THR A 50 9.53 3.21 0.02
C THR A 50 9.53 4.18 1.19
N LYS A 51 9.20 5.45 0.94
CA LYS A 51 8.94 6.45 1.98
C LYS A 51 7.99 5.89 3.05
N ASP A 52 6.91 5.25 2.62
CA ASP A 52 5.86 4.75 3.52
C ASP A 52 6.34 3.60 4.43
N GLU A 53 7.28 2.76 3.97
CA GLU A 53 7.86 1.70 4.81
C GLU A 53 8.61 2.27 6.03
N TYR A 54 9.14 3.49 5.93
CA TYR A 54 9.82 4.20 7.02
C TYR A 54 8.89 5.07 7.88
N GLY A 55 7.56 5.02 7.68
CA GLY A 55 6.62 5.82 8.44
C GLY A 55 6.66 5.54 9.94
N TYR A 56 6.64 6.58 10.77
CA TYR A 56 6.64 6.47 12.23
C TYR A 56 5.46 5.62 12.76
N ASN A 57 4.27 5.81 12.18
CA ASN A 57 3.06 5.06 12.53
C ASN A 57 3.21 3.54 12.39
N ASN A 58 4.15 3.06 11.57
CA ASN A 58 4.38 1.63 11.39
C ASN A 58 4.83 0.94 12.69
N ILE A 59 5.42 1.68 13.63
CA ILE A 59 5.78 1.16 14.96
C ILE A 59 4.51 0.72 15.70
N GLU A 60 3.60 1.66 15.93
CA GLU A 60 2.34 1.42 16.66
C GLU A 60 1.46 0.39 15.93
N ILE A 61 1.40 0.46 14.60
CA ILE A 61 0.64 -0.49 13.77
C ILE A 61 1.15 -1.92 13.97
N SER A 62 2.47 -2.13 13.91
CA SER A 62 3.07 -3.46 14.07
C SER A 62 2.84 -4.03 15.47
N GLU A 63 2.99 -3.21 16.51
CA GLU A 63 2.77 -3.60 17.90
C GLU A 63 1.30 -4.00 18.13
N ARG A 64 0.36 -3.23 17.57
CA ARG A 64 -1.07 -3.53 17.63
C ARG A 64 -1.42 -4.83 16.92
N TRP A 65 -0.82 -5.12 15.77
CA TRP A 65 -1.07 -6.38 15.07
C TRP A 65 -0.56 -7.59 15.85
N GLU A 66 0.63 -7.49 16.47
CA GLU A 66 1.13 -8.56 17.33
C GLU A 66 0.30 -8.73 18.59
N SER A 67 -0.22 -7.66 19.20
CA SER A 67 -1.09 -7.79 20.38
C SER A 67 -2.38 -8.54 20.04
N ILE A 68 -3.03 -8.21 18.93
CA ILE A 68 -4.24 -8.91 18.46
C ILE A 68 -3.93 -10.39 18.17
N LYS A 69 -2.80 -10.69 17.50
CA LYS A 69 -2.40 -12.08 17.25
C LYS A 69 -2.16 -12.85 18.55
N ALA A 70 -1.51 -12.24 19.53
CA ALA A 70 -1.22 -12.87 20.81
C ALA A 70 -2.49 -13.10 21.65
N GLU A 71 -3.42 -12.15 21.67
CA GLU A 71 -4.70 -12.27 22.40
C GLU A 71 -5.60 -13.36 21.80
N GLY A 72 -5.65 -13.46 20.48
CA GLY A 72 -6.46 -14.46 19.78
C GLY A 72 -5.77 -15.80 19.51
N ASN A 73 -4.49 -15.95 19.87
CA ASN A 73 -3.63 -17.07 19.47
C ASN A 73 -3.72 -17.37 17.96
N LEU A 74 -3.68 -16.30 17.16
CA LEU A 74 -3.92 -16.35 15.71
C LEU A 74 -2.61 -16.49 14.95
N GLU A 75 -2.56 -17.44 14.01
CA GLU A 75 -1.40 -17.65 13.14
C GLU A 75 -1.80 -17.64 11.66
N GLY A 76 -0.87 -17.19 10.81
CA GLY A 76 -0.99 -17.22 9.34
C GLY A 76 -2.35 -16.71 8.81
N SER A 77 -3.11 -17.62 8.18
CA SER A 77 -4.38 -17.29 7.53
C SER A 77 -5.47 -16.81 8.49
N GLU A 78 -5.41 -17.19 9.77
CA GLU A 78 -6.39 -16.77 10.78
C GLU A 78 -6.12 -15.35 11.24
N ALA A 79 -4.84 -15.00 11.44
CA ALA A 79 -4.41 -13.64 11.69
C ALA A 79 -4.84 -12.70 10.55
N PHE A 80 -4.71 -13.13 9.29
CA PHE A 80 -5.19 -12.35 8.15
C PHE A 80 -6.72 -12.19 8.15
N LYS A 81 -7.50 -13.21 8.53
CA LYS A 81 -8.97 -13.09 8.55
C LYS A 81 -9.45 -12.05 9.57
N GLU A 82 -8.76 -11.94 10.70
CA GLU A 82 -9.12 -11.02 11.78
C GLU A 82 -8.61 -9.60 11.52
N ILE A 83 -7.32 -9.47 11.17
CA ILE A 83 -6.65 -8.16 11.04
C ILE A 83 -6.79 -7.61 9.62
N GLY A 84 -6.97 -8.48 8.62
CA GLY A 84 -7.05 -8.14 7.20
C GLY A 84 -5.73 -7.87 6.51
N VAL A 85 -4.62 -8.05 7.23
CA VAL A 85 -3.24 -7.87 6.76
C VAL A 85 -2.34 -8.79 7.58
N HIS A 86 -1.27 -9.27 6.97
CA HIS A 86 -0.22 -9.99 7.66
C HIS A 86 1.11 -9.46 7.13
N TYR A 87 1.87 -8.79 7.98
CA TYR A 87 3.18 -8.26 7.62
C TYR A 87 4.16 -8.53 8.75
N ASP A 88 5.02 -9.53 8.57
CA ASP A 88 6.02 -9.90 9.56
C ASP A 88 7.29 -10.49 8.91
N HIS A 89 8.09 -11.22 9.70
CA HIS A 89 9.30 -11.90 9.24
C HIS A 89 9.08 -13.12 8.32
N GLU A 90 7.88 -13.70 8.27
CA GLU A 90 7.61 -14.91 7.48
C GLU A 90 6.97 -14.56 6.15
N ALA A 91 5.97 -13.67 6.19
CA ALA A 91 5.19 -13.34 5.02
C ALA A 91 4.68 -11.89 4.97
N ILE A 92 4.39 -11.45 3.75
CA ILE A 92 3.66 -10.21 3.45
C ILE A 92 2.39 -10.58 2.69
N LEU A 93 1.24 -10.31 3.31
CA LEU A 93 -0.10 -10.41 2.75
C LEU A 93 -0.75 -9.03 2.91
N PRO A 94 -0.86 -8.23 1.83
CA PRO A 94 -1.40 -6.88 1.93
C PRO A 94 -2.92 -6.90 2.12
N PRO A 95 -3.49 -5.78 2.61
CA PRO A 95 -4.94 -5.65 2.74
C PRO A 95 -5.64 -5.71 1.39
N SER A 96 -6.83 -6.31 1.38
CA SER A 96 -7.66 -6.39 0.17
C SER A 96 -9.07 -5.89 0.46
N TYR A 97 -9.38 -4.67 0.05
CA TYR A 97 -10.71 -4.09 0.26
C TYR A 97 -11.75 -4.65 -0.72
N LYS A 98 -13.01 -4.73 -0.26
CA LYS A 98 -14.15 -4.98 -1.14
C LYS A 98 -14.36 -3.77 -2.05
N LYS A 99 -14.87 -4.02 -3.26
CA LYS A 99 -15.20 -2.93 -4.22
C LYS A 99 -16.21 -1.94 -3.64
N ILE A 100 -17.16 -2.43 -2.83
CA ILE A 100 -18.17 -1.59 -2.18
C ILE A 100 -17.55 -0.56 -1.24
N SER A 101 -16.50 -0.93 -0.50
CA SER A 101 -15.78 -0.02 0.40
C SER A 101 -15.20 1.16 -0.40
N GLY A 102 -14.56 0.89 -1.53
CA GLY A 102 -14.07 1.93 -2.45
C GLY A 102 -15.20 2.84 -2.96
N ILE A 103 -16.35 2.28 -3.34
CA ILE A 103 -17.51 3.07 -3.78
C ILE A 103 -18.04 3.97 -2.66
N LEU A 104 -18.16 3.47 -1.43
CA LEU A 104 -18.61 4.25 -0.28
C LEU A 104 -17.65 5.42 -0.01
N PHE A 105 -16.35 5.16 -0.02
CA PHE A 105 -15.32 6.17 0.13
C PHE A 105 -15.38 7.26 -0.94
N THR A 106 -15.43 6.87 -2.20
CA THR A 106 -15.51 7.81 -3.33
C THR A 106 -16.80 8.62 -3.27
N THR A 107 -17.94 7.98 -2.96
CA THR A 107 -19.24 8.65 -2.84
C THR A 107 -19.25 9.69 -1.72
N MET A 108 -18.68 9.36 -0.56
CA MET A 108 -18.53 10.28 0.55
C MET A 108 -17.61 11.46 0.19
N GLY A 109 -16.51 11.19 -0.53
CA GLY A 109 -15.59 12.21 -1.04
C GLY A 109 -16.26 13.18 -2.01
N ILE A 110 -17.01 12.65 -2.99
CA ILE A 110 -17.81 13.43 -3.95
C ILE A 110 -18.85 14.27 -3.21
N GLY A 111 -19.57 13.69 -2.24
CA GLY A 111 -20.53 14.42 -1.41
C GLY A 111 -19.90 15.60 -0.69
N LYS A 112 -18.72 15.40 -0.08
CA LYS A 112 -17.99 16.46 0.62
C LYS A 112 -17.55 17.56 -0.34
N GLY A 113 -16.85 17.20 -1.43
CA GLY A 113 -16.34 18.18 -2.40
C GLY A 113 -17.46 18.94 -3.10
N GLY A 114 -18.49 18.22 -3.55
CA GLY A 114 -19.66 18.79 -4.19
C GLY A 114 -20.45 19.74 -3.28
N ALA A 115 -20.60 19.43 -1.98
CA ALA A 115 -21.26 20.31 -1.04
C ALA A 115 -20.55 21.68 -0.97
N PHE A 116 -19.23 21.71 -0.86
CA PHE A 116 -18.45 22.96 -0.90
C PHE A 116 -18.55 23.67 -2.24
N LEU A 117 -18.49 22.93 -3.36
CA LEU A 117 -18.62 23.51 -4.70
C LEU A 117 -20.00 24.17 -4.90
N SER A 118 -21.07 23.55 -4.42
CA SER A 118 -22.42 24.11 -4.54
C SER A 118 -22.60 25.40 -3.71
N LEU A 119 -21.96 25.49 -2.54
CA LEU A 119 -21.90 26.74 -1.76
C LEU A 119 -21.13 27.83 -2.52
N TRP A 120 -20.02 27.46 -3.16
CA TRP A 120 -19.24 28.38 -4.01
C TRP A 120 -20.04 28.89 -5.21
N VAL A 121 -20.78 28.01 -5.89
CA VAL A 121 -21.67 28.39 -7.01
C VAL A 121 -22.76 29.33 -6.51
N PHE A 122 -23.42 29.01 -5.39
CA PHE A 122 -24.42 29.88 -4.78
C PHE A 122 -23.86 31.28 -4.47
N PHE A 123 -22.65 31.34 -3.90
CA PHE A 123 -21.98 32.60 -3.57
C PHE A 123 -21.66 33.44 -4.83
N ILE A 124 -21.02 32.84 -5.85
CA ILE A 124 -20.67 33.56 -7.10
C ILE A 124 -21.93 34.05 -7.82
N MET A 125 -22.96 33.22 -7.91
CA MET A 125 -24.23 33.59 -8.55
C MET A 125 -24.91 34.73 -7.80
N SER A 126 -24.97 34.64 -6.46
CA SER A 126 -25.56 35.70 -5.63
C SER A 126 -24.78 37.00 -5.75
N LEU A 127 -23.45 36.95 -5.79
CA LEU A 127 -22.60 38.12 -6.00
C LEU A 127 -22.84 38.76 -7.37
N GLY A 128 -22.89 37.96 -8.44
CA GLY A 128 -23.17 38.44 -9.80
C GLY A 128 -24.55 39.10 -9.91
N LEU A 129 -25.57 38.51 -9.28
CA LEU A 129 -26.92 39.08 -9.20
C LEU A 129 -26.93 40.40 -8.41
N SER A 130 -26.15 40.49 -7.34
CA SER A 130 -26.03 41.71 -6.53
C SER A 130 -25.40 42.85 -7.32
N VAL A 131 -24.33 42.55 -8.07
CA VAL A 131 -23.69 43.52 -8.97
C VAL A 131 -24.64 43.96 -10.10
N LYS A 132 -25.32 43.01 -10.77
CA LYS A 132 -26.32 43.32 -11.80
C LYS A 132 -27.40 44.26 -11.25
N SER A 133 -27.94 43.92 -10.08
CA SER A 133 -29.01 44.68 -9.44
C SER A 133 -28.58 46.11 -9.09
N ILE A 134 -27.35 46.32 -8.60
CA ILE A 134 -26.79 47.66 -8.36
C ILE A 134 -26.62 48.45 -9.66
N LEU A 135 -26.11 47.82 -10.73
CA LEU A 135 -25.85 48.49 -12.01
C LEU A 135 -27.13 48.88 -12.76
N MET A 136 -28.16 48.05 -12.70
CA MET A 136 -29.44 48.27 -13.38
C MET A 136 -30.46 49.05 -12.54
N GLY A 137 -30.18 49.28 -11.24
CA GLY A 137 -31.12 49.91 -10.32
C GLY A 137 -32.29 49.01 -9.88
N GLU A 138 -32.22 47.71 -10.16
CA GLU A 138 -33.29 46.72 -9.90
C GLU A 138 -33.13 46.08 -8.50
N LEU A 139 -33.04 46.89 -7.44
CA LEU A 139 -32.79 46.36 -6.08
C LEU A 139 -33.95 45.53 -5.53
N GLU A 140 -35.17 45.83 -5.96
CA GLU A 140 -36.39 45.15 -5.50
C GLU A 140 -36.47 43.69 -5.99
N GLU A 141 -35.91 43.37 -7.17
CA GLU A 141 -35.91 42.00 -7.74
C GLU A 141 -34.79 41.11 -7.17
N LEU A 142 -33.77 41.69 -6.51
CA LEU A 142 -32.59 40.97 -6.02
C LEU A 142 -32.94 39.80 -5.09
N ILE A 143 -33.88 40.01 -4.16
CA ILE A 143 -34.28 38.99 -3.19
C ILE A 143 -34.94 37.80 -3.89
N LYS A 144 -35.75 38.07 -4.91
CA LYS A 144 -36.45 37.04 -5.69
C LYS A 144 -35.47 36.24 -6.54
N ASP A 145 -34.50 36.91 -7.16
CA ASP A 145 -33.44 36.27 -7.95
C ASP A 145 -32.55 35.37 -7.07
N ILE A 146 -32.08 35.88 -5.92
CA ILE A 146 -31.29 35.09 -4.96
C ILE A 146 -32.10 33.90 -4.44
N ARG A 147 -33.40 34.10 -4.14
CA ARG A 147 -34.29 33.00 -3.72
C ARG A 147 -34.44 31.94 -4.80
N ALA A 148 -34.53 32.32 -6.07
CA ALA A 148 -34.57 31.36 -7.17
C ALA A 148 -33.28 30.53 -7.25
N VAL A 149 -32.11 31.17 -7.13
CA VAL A 149 -30.82 30.47 -7.08
C VAL A 149 -30.75 29.54 -5.86
N PHE A 150 -31.22 29.99 -4.68
CA PHE A 150 -31.26 29.15 -3.48
C PHE A 150 -32.13 27.90 -3.68
N ILE A 151 -33.34 28.05 -4.23
CA ILE A 151 -34.25 26.92 -4.52
C ILE A 151 -33.60 25.96 -5.53
N PHE A 152 -32.84 26.47 -6.48
CA PHE A 152 -32.15 25.62 -7.47
C PHE A 152 -30.95 24.87 -6.87
N VAL A 153 -30.13 25.54 -6.06
CA VAL A 153 -28.88 24.95 -5.52
C VAL A 153 -29.13 24.09 -4.29
N SER A 154 -30.12 24.43 -3.45
CA SER A 154 -30.35 23.75 -2.17
C SER A 154 -30.64 22.25 -2.26
N PRO A 155 -31.40 21.70 -3.23
CA PRO A 155 -31.60 20.25 -3.34
C PRO A 155 -30.31 19.50 -3.68
N VAL A 156 -29.47 20.09 -4.52
CA VAL A 156 -28.15 19.55 -4.89
C VAL A 156 -27.25 19.55 -3.66
N PHE A 157 -27.17 20.68 -2.94
CA PHE A 157 -26.39 20.80 -1.71
C PHE A 157 -26.85 19.77 -0.65
N LEU A 158 -28.16 19.67 -0.40
CA LEU A 158 -28.72 18.73 0.58
C LEU A 158 -28.42 17.27 0.21
N SER A 159 -28.53 16.90 -1.06
CA SER A 159 -28.19 15.56 -1.54
C SER A 159 -26.70 15.23 -1.31
N LEU A 160 -25.81 16.19 -1.58
CA LEU A 160 -24.37 16.03 -1.41
C LEU A 160 -23.97 15.96 0.07
N VAL A 161 -24.60 16.79 0.92
CA VAL A 161 -24.44 16.72 2.38
C VAL A 161 -24.95 15.38 2.91
N PHE A 162 -26.05 14.85 2.39
CA PHE A 162 -26.53 13.51 2.75
C PHE A 162 -25.51 12.43 2.42
N LEU A 163 -24.93 12.43 1.21
CA LEU A 163 -23.87 11.48 0.85
C LEU A 163 -22.63 11.61 1.77
N TRP A 164 -22.22 12.84 2.10
CA TRP A 164 -21.08 13.06 2.98
C TRP A 164 -21.36 12.66 4.43
N LYS A 165 -22.40 13.23 5.05
CA LYS A 165 -22.73 13.03 6.47
C LYS A 165 -23.32 11.64 6.71
N GLY A 166 -24.12 11.13 5.78
CA GLY A 166 -24.61 9.76 5.80
C GLY A 166 -23.48 8.75 5.68
N GLY A 167 -22.51 8.98 4.77
CA GLY A 167 -21.28 8.18 4.69
C GLY A 167 -20.47 8.19 5.99
N ARG A 168 -20.22 9.38 6.57
CA ARG A 168 -19.57 9.54 7.88
C ARG A 168 -20.32 8.85 9.03
N LEU A 169 -21.64 8.83 8.99
CA LEU A 169 -22.45 8.14 9.99
C LEU A 169 -22.33 6.62 9.83
N LEU A 170 -22.42 6.12 8.60
CA LEU A 170 -22.23 4.70 8.28
C LEU A 170 -20.83 4.21 8.69
N GLU A 171 -19.80 5.02 8.42
CA GLU A 171 -18.42 4.77 8.84
C GLU A 171 -18.31 4.55 10.36
N LYS A 172 -19.04 5.33 11.16
CA LYS A 172 -19.05 5.22 12.62
C LYS A 172 -19.90 4.06 13.14
N LEU A 173 -21.07 3.83 12.53
CA LEU A 173 -22.03 2.82 13.00
C LEU A 173 -21.66 1.40 12.56
N SER A 174 -21.01 1.25 11.41
CA SER A 174 -20.63 -0.06 10.87
C SER A 174 -19.28 0.02 10.16
N PRO A 175 -18.17 0.22 10.92
CA PRO A 175 -16.83 0.30 10.36
C PRO A 175 -16.47 -0.94 9.53
N GLU A 176 -16.84 -2.14 10.00
CA GLU A 176 -16.57 -3.40 9.29
C GLU A 176 -17.23 -3.47 7.91
N PHE A 177 -18.41 -2.86 7.73
CA PHE A 177 -19.06 -2.80 6.44
C PHE A 177 -18.40 -1.73 5.56
N PHE A 178 -18.16 -0.53 6.12
CA PHE A 178 -17.60 0.61 5.40
C PHE A 178 -16.17 0.34 4.90
N TYR A 179 -15.34 -0.25 5.76
CA TYR A 179 -13.97 -0.67 5.48
C TYR A 179 -13.87 -2.14 5.06
N GLY A 180 -14.98 -2.76 4.65
CA GLY A 180 -15.08 -4.20 4.46
C GLY A 180 -13.94 -4.79 3.64
N MET A 181 -13.22 -5.72 4.25
CA MET A 181 -12.09 -6.43 3.65
C MET A 181 -12.54 -7.77 3.06
N ARG A 182 -11.80 -8.24 2.05
CA ARG A 182 -11.95 -9.58 1.50
C ARG A 182 -11.36 -10.58 2.49
N LYS A 183 -11.87 -11.80 2.43
CA LYS A 183 -11.44 -12.91 3.29
C LYS A 183 -10.02 -13.43 3.00
N ALA A 184 -9.44 -13.03 1.88
CA ALA A 184 -8.13 -13.47 1.41
C ALA A 184 -7.39 -12.28 0.76
N PRO A 185 -6.06 -12.25 0.80
CA PRO A 185 -5.26 -11.22 0.17
C PRO A 185 -5.30 -11.33 -1.36
N VAL A 186 -4.77 -10.32 -2.04
CA VAL A 186 -4.59 -10.37 -3.51
C VAL A 186 -3.39 -11.24 -3.88
N TRP A 187 -2.32 -11.17 -3.09
CA TRP A 187 -1.10 -11.94 -3.27
C TRP A 187 -0.41 -12.17 -1.92
N GLN A 188 0.56 -13.08 -1.87
CA GLN A 188 1.40 -13.34 -0.71
C GLN A 188 2.86 -13.45 -1.15
N LEU A 189 3.75 -12.79 -0.41
CA LEU A 189 5.18 -13.09 -0.42
C LEU A 189 5.48 -13.94 0.81
N ASN A 190 6.14 -15.09 0.65
CA ASN A 190 6.56 -15.92 1.78
C ASN A 190 8.09 -16.10 1.73
N ARG A 191 8.77 -15.55 2.75
CA ARG A 191 10.23 -15.57 2.88
C ARG A 191 10.75 -16.96 3.25
N GLN A 192 10.03 -17.71 4.09
CA GLN A 192 10.45 -19.05 4.54
C GLN A 192 10.53 -20.05 3.39
N ASN A 193 9.57 -19.99 2.46
CA ASN A 193 9.49 -20.91 1.33
C ASN A 193 10.00 -20.33 0.00
N GLY A 194 10.10 -19.00 -0.12
CA GLY A 194 10.56 -18.31 -1.32
C GLY A 194 9.49 -18.18 -2.42
N PHE A 195 8.22 -18.51 -2.15
CA PHE A 195 7.14 -18.44 -3.12
C PHE A 195 6.47 -17.06 -3.15
N PHE A 196 6.01 -16.70 -4.34
CA PHE A 196 5.04 -15.64 -4.57
C PHE A 196 3.73 -16.27 -5.03
N THR A 197 2.70 -16.09 -4.21
CA THR A 197 1.37 -16.67 -4.45
C THR A 197 0.41 -15.57 -4.89
N ILE A 198 -0.34 -15.82 -5.96
CA ILE A 198 -1.39 -14.95 -6.46
C ILE A 198 -2.72 -15.66 -6.21
N TYR A 199 -3.68 -14.98 -5.58
CA TYR A 199 -4.98 -15.57 -5.22
C TYR A 199 -6.08 -15.20 -6.20
N ASN A 200 -7.09 -16.07 -6.31
CA ASN A 200 -8.27 -15.81 -7.12
C ASN A 200 -9.13 -14.71 -6.48
N PRO A 201 -9.51 -13.64 -7.21
CA PRO A 201 -10.33 -12.57 -6.67
C PRO A 201 -11.76 -13.00 -6.30
N LYS A 202 -12.26 -14.12 -6.85
CA LYS A 202 -13.64 -14.60 -6.64
C LYS A 202 -13.75 -15.67 -5.55
N ARG A 203 -12.72 -16.48 -5.36
CA ARG A 203 -12.70 -17.62 -4.43
C ARG A 203 -11.59 -17.39 -3.41
N ALA A 204 -11.99 -17.09 -2.17
CA ALA A 204 -11.04 -16.76 -1.10
C ALA A 204 -10.08 -17.93 -0.84
N TRP A 205 -8.78 -17.64 -0.73
CA TRP A 205 -7.69 -18.60 -0.50
C TRP A 205 -7.48 -19.63 -1.61
N GLU A 206 -8.23 -19.56 -2.72
CA GLU A 206 -7.93 -20.35 -3.90
C GLU A 206 -6.73 -19.73 -4.61
N GLU A 207 -5.69 -20.53 -4.76
CA GLU A 207 -4.44 -20.13 -5.39
C GLU A 207 -4.63 -20.11 -6.91
N HIS A 208 -4.39 -18.96 -7.52
CA HIS A 208 -4.42 -18.82 -8.97
C HIS A 208 -3.07 -19.21 -9.58
N LEU A 209 -1.97 -18.84 -8.91
CA LEU A 209 -0.61 -19.23 -9.26
C LEU A 209 0.26 -19.25 -7.98
N ILE A 210 1.05 -20.30 -7.82
CA ILE A 210 2.17 -20.34 -6.88
C ILE A 210 3.42 -20.61 -7.69
N ALA A 211 4.40 -19.71 -7.64
CA ALA A 211 5.69 -19.93 -8.25
C ALA A 211 6.80 -19.28 -7.41
N PRO A 212 8.03 -19.81 -7.44
CA PRO A 212 9.15 -19.20 -6.73
C PRO A 212 9.36 -17.75 -7.19
N ILE A 213 9.66 -16.84 -6.26
CA ILE A 213 9.78 -15.40 -6.58
C ILE A 213 10.85 -15.11 -7.64
N TYR A 214 11.88 -15.97 -7.73
CA TYR A 214 12.96 -15.82 -8.72
C TYR A 214 12.53 -16.10 -10.16
N GLU A 215 11.33 -16.65 -10.39
CA GLU A 215 10.78 -16.86 -11.73
C GLU A 215 10.05 -15.62 -12.26
N PHE A 216 9.69 -14.69 -11.37
CA PHE A 216 8.98 -13.47 -11.74
C PHE A 216 9.94 -12.39 -12.26
N ASP A 217 9.48 -11.65 -13.25
CA ASP A 217 10.10 -10.42 -13.72
C ASP A 217 9.32 -9.20 -13.21
N ALA A 218 10.02 -8.26 -12.60
CA ALA A 218 9.43 -7.02 -12.10
C ALA A 218 9.44 -5.92 -13.19
N TYR A 219 8.33 -5.20 -13.30
CA TYR A 219 8.12 -4.15 -14.29
C TYR A 219 7.44 -2.94 -13.66
N LEU A 220 7.71 -1.76 -14.22
CA LEU A 220 6.90 -0.57 -13.99
C LEU A 220 5.84 -0.48 -15.09
N GLU A 221 4.57 -0.55 -14.70
CA GLU A 221 3.45 -0.28 -15.58
C GLU A 221 3.03 1.18 -15.43
N SER A 222 2.97 1.92 -16.54
CA SER A 222 2.50 3.29 -16.55
C SER A 222 1.01 3.35 -16.88
N SER A 223 0.26 4.07 -16.07
CA SER A 223 -1.14 4.43 -16.31
C SER A 223 -1.34 5.93 -16.18
N PRO A 224 -2.18 6.55 -17.01
CA PRO A 224 -2.52 7.96 -16.82
C PRO A 224 -3.32 8.11 -15.52
N ASP A 225 -2.98 9.12 -14.72
CA ASP A 225 -3.84 9.55 -13.62
C ASP A 225 -5.08 10.29 -14.14
N THR A 226 -5.94 10.73 -13.22
CA THR A 226 -7.15 11.49 -13.56
C THR A 226 -6.86 12.83 -14.26
N GLN A 227 -5.63 13.33 -14.21
CA GLN A 227 -5.16 14.57 -14.85
C GLN A 227 -4.32 14.29 -16.12
N GLY A 228 -4.17 13.03 -16.52
CA GLY A 228 -3.37 12.61 -17.67
C GLY A 228 -1.85 12.53 -17.42
N SER A 229 -1.39 12.79 -16.19
CA SER A 229 0.02 12.60 -15.83
C SER A 229 0.35 11.12 -15.63
N PRO A 230 1.58 10.67 -15.96
CA PRO A 230 1.95 9.29 -15.78
C PRO A 230 2.07 8.92 -14.30
N THR A 231 1.28 7.94 -13.88
CA THR A 231 1.46 7.21 -12.62
C THR A 231 2.03 5.84 -12.92
N TYR A 232 2.88 5.34 -12.03
CA TYR A 232 3.53 4.06 -12.19
C TYR A 232 3.03 3.11 -11.11
N SER A 233 2.88 1.83 -11.46
CA SER A 233 2.60 0.73 -10.54
C SER A 233 3.71 -0.31 -10.64
N LEU A 234 4.12 -0.89 -9.50
CA LEU A 234 5.01 -2.05 -9.48
C LEU A 234 4.22 -3.31 -9.81
N MET A 235 4.63 -4.03 -10.86
CA MET A 235 3.98 -5.24 -11.35
C MET A 235 4.98 -6.40 -11.41
N LEU A 236 4.58 -7.56 -10.90
CA LEU A 236 5.27 -8.83 -11.14
C LEU A 236 4.61 -9.59 -12.28
N TYR A 237 5.43 -10.12 -13.18
CA TYR A 237 5.03 -10.89 -14.33
C TYR A 237 5.63 -12.30 -14.27
N HIS A 238 4.81 -13.32 -14.48
CA HIS A 238 5.26 -14.70 -14.58
C HIS A 238 5.41 -15.13 -16.05
N PRO A 239 6.64 -15.37 -16.55
CA PRO A 239 6.89 -15.62 -17.97
C PRO A 239 6.18 -16.82 -18.58
N GLU A 240 6.04 -17.93 -17.84
CA GLU A 240 5.45 -19.16 -18.39
C GLU A 240 3.92 -19.06 -18.53
N THR A 241 3.27 -18.49 -17.51
CA THR A 241 1.80 -18.41 -17.46
C THR A 241 1.25 -17.13 -18.10
N GLY A 242 2.09 -16.13 -18.33
CA GLY A 242 1.67 -14.82 -18.79
C GLY A 242 0.95 -13.94 -17.75
N LEU A 243 0.82 -14.42 -16.50
CA LEU A 243 0.06 -13.77 -15.43
C LEU A 243 0.78 -12.51 -14.92
N ARG A 244 0.00 -11.46 -14.64
CA ARG A 244 0.47 -10.15 -14.16
C ARG A 244 -0.20 -9.81 -12.82
N GLN A 245 0.58 -9.40 -11.83
CA GLN A 245 0.08 -8.98 -10.53
C GLN A 245 0.67 -7.64 -10.12
N LYS A 246 -0.20 -6.64 -9.90
CA LYS A 246 0.18 -5.35 -9.31
C LYS A 246 0.36 -5.47 -7.80
N LEU A 247 1.33 -4.74 -7.26
CA LEU A 247 1.61 -4.73 -5.82
C LEU A 247 1.05 -3.48 -5.11
N ASP A 248 0.13 -2.76 -5.75
CA ASP A 248 -0.49 -1.50 -5.30
C ASP A 248 -1.06 -1.52 -3.87
N ALA A 249 -1.45 -2.70 -3.37
CA ALA A 249 -2.00 -2.86 -2.03
C ALA A 249 -0.94 -2.71 -0.91
N GLN A 250 0.33 -2.99 -1.20
CA GLN A 250 1.47 -2.74 -0.31
C GLN A 250 2.28 -1.51 -0.76
N PHE A 251 2.46 -1.34 -2.06
CA PHE A 251 3.27 -0.29 -2.67
C PHE A 251 2.39 0.55 -3.61
N PRO A 252 1.74 1.61 -3.11
CA PRO A 252 0.78 2.39 -3.89
C PRO A 252 1.36 2.95 -5.19
N PRO A 253 0.53 3.12 -6.23
CA PRO A 253 0.95 3.80 -7.44
C PRO A 253 1.45 5.22 -7.15
N THR A 254 2.50 5.63 -7.85
CA THR A 254 3.15 6.92 -7.62
C THR A 254 3.65 7.53 -8.92
N ASN A 255 3.74 8.86 -8.95
CA ASN A 255 4.40 9.60 -10.04
C ASN A 255 5.94 9.61 -9.90
N MET A 256 6.49 8.98 -8.85
CA MET A 256 7.92 8.84 -8.61
C MET A 256 8.38 7.39 -8.86
N PRO A 257 8.83 7.04 -10.09
CA PRO A 257 9.32 5.69 -10.40
C PRO A 257 10.36 5.13 -9.44
N GLY A 258 11.24 6.00 -8.93
CA GLY A 258 12.31 5.62 -8.02
C GLY A 258 11.84 5.04 -6.69
N GLU A 259 10.65 5.43 -6.20
CA GLU A 259 10.00 4.78 -5.05
C GLU A 259 9.64 3.32 -5.36
N LEU A 260 9.17 3.03 -6.58
CA LEU A 260 8.84 1.66 -7.00
C LEU A 260 10.09 0.82 -7.28
N VAL A 261 11.19 1.45 -7.70
CA VAL A 261 12.51 0.81 -7.73
C VAL A 261 12.93 0.42 -6.30
N ALA A 262 12.73 1.32 -5.33
CA ALA A 262 13.01 1.03 -3.92
C ALA A 262 12.09 -0.07 -3.36
N ALA A 263 10.79 -0.06 -3.71
CA ALA A 263 9.84 -1.12 -3.37
C ALA A 263 10.28 -2.49 -3.93
N TRP A 264 10.76 -2.53 -5.17
CA TRP A 264 11.28 -3.78 -5.72
C TRP A 264 12.52 -4.25 -4.95
N GLN A 265 13.47 -3.36 -4.69
CA GLN A 265 14.65 -3.70 -3.92
C GLN A 265 14.33 -4.09 -2.46
N PHE A 266 13.26 -3.55 -1.89
CA PHE A 266 12.69 -3.97 -0.60
C PHE A 266 12.28 -5.44 -0.67
N ILE A 267 11.44 -5.81 -1.63
CA ILE A 267 10.97 -7.19 -1.83
C ILE A 267 12.14 -8.14 -2.02
N GLN A 268 13.11 -7.77 -2.85
CA GLN A 268 14.30 -8.59 -3.08
C GLN A 268 15.09 -8.83 -1.78
N ARG A 269 15.22 -7.81 -0.93
CA ARG A 269 15.88 -7.94 0.37
C ARG A 269 15.05 -8.75 1.36
N TYR A 270 13.75 -8.51 1.38
CA TYR A 270 12.79 -9.23 2.20
C TYR A 270 12.74 -10.72 1.86
N MET A 271 12.85 -11.11 0.59
CA MET A 271 12.79 -12.52 0.19
C MET A 271 14.16 -13.23 0.28
N ASP A 272 15.27 -12.49 0.23
CA ASP A 272 16.62 -13.06 0.26
C ASP A 272 17.01 -13.54 1.66
N VAL A 273 16.98 -14.86 1.88
CA VAL A 273 17.29 -15.47 3.19
C VAL A 273 18.78 -15.47 3.52
N SER A 274 19.65 -15.11 2.58
CA SER A 274 21.09 -14.92 2.85
C SER A 274 21.41 -13.59 3.51
N GLN A 275 20.42 -12.70 3.61
CA GLN A 275 20.57 -11.35 4.14
C GLN A 275 19.51 -11.07 5.22
N PRO A 276 19.81 -10.18 6.19
CA PRO A 276 18.82 -9.85 7.21
C PRO A 276 17.66 -9.07 6.58
N LEU A 277 16.49 -9.14 7.21
CA LEU A 277 15.29 -8.41 6.83
C LEU A 277 15.60 -6.91 6.60
N PRO A 278 14.83 -6.23 5.74
CA PRO A 278 14.86 -4.78 5.63
C PRO A 278 14.76 -4.11 7.00
N ASP A 279 15.58 -3.09 7.21
CA ASP A 279 15.59 -2.35 8.47
C ASP A 279 14.59 -1.19 8.39
N VAL A 280 13.34 -1.50 8.72
CA VAL A 280 12.20 -0.58 8.70
C VAL A 280 11.42 -0.70 10.02
N PRO A 281 10.73 0.38 10.47
CA PRO A 281 10.02 0.37 11.76
C PRO A 281 9.05 -0.80 11.92
N ALA A 282 8.25 -1.12 10.89
CA ALA A 282 7.26 -2.20 10.92
C ALA A 282 7.87 -3.59 11.25
N LEU A 283 9.09 -3.84 10.78
CA LEU A 283 9.73 -5.14 10.91
C LEU A 283 10.57 -5.27 12.18
N GLU A 284 10.81 -4.18 12.93
CA GLU A 284 11.69 -4.16 14.11
C GLU A 284 11.34 -5.27 15.11
N ILE A 285 10.05 -5.37 15.44
CA ILE A 285 9.54 -6.33 16.43
C ILE A 285 9.61 -7.79 15.96
N HIS A 286 9.89 -8.05 14.68
CA HIS A 286 10.02 -9.40 14.14
C HIS A 286 11.47 -9.79 13.84
N ARG A 287 12.42 -8.84 13.90
CA ARG A 287 13.82 -9.08 13.51
C ARG A 287 14.50 -10.18 14.31
N PHE A 288 14.17 -10.32 15.59
CA PHE A 288 14.74 -11.36 16.45
C PHE A 288 14.17 -12.75 16.16
N LYS A 289 13.00 -12.83 15.50
CA LYS A 289 12.35 -14.09 15.13
C LYS A 289 12.97 -14.72 13.88
N ASP A 290 13.48 -13.91 12.95
CA ASP A 290 14.19 -14.38 11.75
C ASP A 290 15.66 -14.72 12.07
N PRO A 291 16.11 -15.97 11.88
CA PRO A 291 17.43 -16.41 12.36
C PRO A 291 18.60 -15.77 11.61
N THR A 292 18.48 -15.54 10.29
CA THR A 292 19.50 -14.78 9.53
C THR A 292 19.60 -13.35 10.05
N THR A 293 18.47 -12.72 10.35
CA THR A 293 18.40 -11.35 10.87
C THR A 293 18.97 -11.26 12.27
N ALA A 294 18.54 -12.13 13.18
CA ALA A 294 19.02 -12.17 14.56
C ALA A 294 20.54 -12.38 14.63
N ALA A 295 21.10 -13.27 13.80
CA ALA A 295 22.55 -13.48 13.73
C ALA A 295 23.30 -12.24 13.20
N ALA A 296 22.76 -11.58 12.17
CA ALA A 296 23.34 -10.36 11.62
C ALA A 296 23.29 -9.19 12.60
N ASP A 297 22.18 -9.03 13.32
CA ASP A 297 21.97 -7.97 14.31
C ASP A 297 22.89 -8.18 15.53
N LYS A 298 23.03 -9.43 16.00
CA LYS A 298 23.99 -9.79 17.07
C LYS A 298 25.43 -9.48 16.67
N ARG A 299 25.84 -9.81 15.44
CA ARG A 299 27.19 -9.51 14.93
C ARG A 299 27.46 -8.00 14.82
N LYS A 300 26.45 -7.21 14.50
CA LYS A 300 26.57 -5.75 14.38
C LYS A 300 26.35 -4.99 15.69
N GLY A 301 25.86 -5.64 16.74
CA GLY A 301 25.48 -4.98 17.98
C GLY A 301 24.31 -3.99 17.80
N ARG A 302 23.37 -4.28 16.89
CA ARG A 302 22.22 -3.40 16.60
C ARG A 302 21.29 -3.33 17.82
N ASN A 303 20.84 -2.12 18.19
CA ASN A 303 19.81 -1.94 19.23
C ASN A 303 18.48 -2.61 18.78
N PRO A 304 17.91 -3.57 19.55
CA PRO A 304 16.61 -4.18 19.24
C PRO A 304 15.40 -3.21 19.31
N ARG A 305 15.58 -2.03 19.88
CA ARG A 305 14.59 -0.95 19.97
C ARG A 305 15.00 0.29 19.16
N TYR A 306 15.83 0.12 18.13
CA TYR A 306 16.39 1.22 17.33
C TYR A 306 15.33 2.21 16.84
N TRP A 307 14.23 1.72 16.26
CA TRP A 307 13.14 2.56 15.76
C TRP A 307 12.22 3.03 16.88
N ARG A 308 11.91 2.16 17.84
CA ARG A 308 11.01 2.48 18.98
C ARG A 308 11.56 3.52 19.95
N ASP A 309 12.87 3.64 20.05
CA ASP A 309 13.50 4.63 20.92
C ASP A 309 13.73 5.98 20.21
N MET A 310 13.41 6.08 18.91
CA MET A 310 13.46 7.34 18.16
C MET A 310 12.18 8.15 18.30
N SER A 311 12.31 9.47 18.28
CA SER A 311 11.18 10.39 18.18
C SER A 311 10.58 10.40 16.76
N GLU A 312 9.31 10.81 16.66
CA GLU A 312 8.62 10.99 15.37
C GLU A 312 9.43 11.85 14.39
N ALA A 313 9.97 12.98 14.87
CA ALA A 313 10.78 13.89 14.06
C ALA A 313 12.09 13.26 13.53
N GLU A 314 12.71 12.37 14.31
CA GLU A 314 13.91 11.65 13.86
C GLU A 314 13.58 10.63 12.77
N VAL A 315 12.46 9.91 12.94
CA VAL A 315 11.98 8.95 11.93
C VAL A 315 11.55 9.66 10.66
N GLU A 316 10.83 10.78 10.74
CA GLU A 316 10.46 11.62 9.60
C GLU A 316 11.69 12.12 8.83
N LYS A 317 12.75 12.53 9.55
CA LYS A 317 14.01 12.93 8.92
C LYS A 317 14.63 11.78 8.12
N ILE A 318 14.69 10.58 8.69
CA ILE A 318 15.21 9.39 7.99
C ILE A 318 14.32 9.08 6.78
N GLN A 319 13.00 9.11 6.95
CA GLN A 319 12.03 8.88 5.90
C GLN A 319 12.23 9.84 4.73
N GLU A 320 12.42 11.14 4.98
CA GLU A 320 12.67 12.13 3.94
C GLU A 320 14.05 11.93 3.28
N GLU A 321 15.10 11.61 4.04
CA GLU A 321 16.40 11.26 3.46
C GLU A 321 16.32 10.04 2.53
N LYS A 322 15.52 9.02 2.87
CA LYS A 322 15.28 7.85 2.02
C LYS A 322 14.49 8.25 0.77
N TYR A 323 13.42 9.03 0.92
CA TYR A 323 12.64 9.53 -0.20
C TYR A 323 13.52 10.32 -1.20
N GLN A 324 14.37 11.23 -0.69
CA GLN A 324 15.31 12.01 -1.51
C GLN A 324 16.37 11.15 -2.23
N LYS A 325 16.72 9.98 -1.68
CA LYS A 325 17.56 8.99 -2.38
C LYS A 325 16.76 8.24 -3.43
N ASN A 326 15.55 7.82 -3.10
CA ASN A 326 14.68 7.05 -3.98
C ASN A 326 14.32 7.84 -5.25
N ILE A 327 14.00 9.13 -5.15
CA ILE A 327 13.73 9.97 -6.34
C ILE A 327 14.92 10.08 -7.30
N ARG A 328 16.14 9.76 -6.84
CA ARG A 328 17.36 9.71 -7.68
C ARG A 328 17.58 8.35 -8.33
N LEU A 329 16.86 7.32 -7.88
CA LEU A 329 16.83 6.01 -8.52
C LEU A 329 16.06 6.18 -9.84
N ARG A 330 16.80 6.18 -10.95
CA ARG A 330 16.26 6.18 -12.31
C ARG A 330 16.22 4.77 -12.87
#